data_AF-A0ABD4HNE2-F1
#
_entry.id   AF-A0ABD4HNE2-F1
#
_cell.length_a   1.000
_cell.length_b   1.000
_cell.length_c   1.000
_cell.angle_alpha   90.00
_cell.angle_beta   90.00
_cell.angle_gamma   90.00
#
_symmetry.space_group_name_H-M   'P 1'
#
loop_
_entity.id
_entity.type
_entity.pdbx_description
1 polymer ?
#
loop_
_entity_poly.entity_id
_entity_poly.type
_entity_poly.pdbx_seq_one_letter_code
_entity_poly.pdbx_strand_id
1 'polypeptide(L)'
;MEEKRARFATLYKKIILEDKGYMNDELNELFEDILANEFDNNPELMSEFIRSIVDENTESEPSELEKIRQENELLRQEMAITQDALLEISDMILSR
;
A
#
# COMPACT_ATOMS: atom_id res chain seq x y z
N MET A 1 -8.47 7.06 25.95
CA MET A 1 -7.27 6.25 25.69
C MET A 1 -7.28 5.82 24.22
N GLU A 2 -8.18 4.94 23.78
CA GLU A 2 -8.28 4.52 22.36
C GLU A 2 -8.58 5.66 21.37
N GLU A 3 -9.39 6.64 21.78
CA GLU A 3 -9.84 7.74 20.92
C GLU A 3 -8.68 8.67 20.46
N LYS A 4 -7.67 8.88 21.31
CA LYS A 4 -6.52 9.74 20.98
C LYS A 4 -5.61 9.08 19.94
N ARG A 5 -5.31 7.79 20.11
CA ARG A 5 -4.57 6.99 19.11
C ARG A 5 -5.30 6.92 17.79
N ALA A 6 -6.62 6.70 17.80
CA ALA A 6 -7.44 6.68 16.60
C ALA A 6 -7.42 8.03 15.86
N ARG A 7 -7.51 9.14 16.63
CA ARG A 7 -7.41 10.49 16.06
C ARG A 7 -6.01 10.77 15.49
N PHE A 8 -4.95 10.39 16.21
CA PHE A 8 -3.58 10.51 15.72
C PHE A 8 -3.38 9.71 14.42
N ALA A 9 -3.83 8.45 14.37
CA ALA A 9 -3.73 7.62 13.18
C ALA A 9 -4.48 8.23 11.97
N THR A 10 -5.68 8.78 12.21
CA THR A 10 -6.48 9.43 11.16
C THR A 10 -5.77 10.66 10.60
N LEU A 11 -5.24 11.53 11.48
CA LEU A 11 -4.53 12.74 11.08
C LEU A 11 -3.18 12.42 10.44
N TYR A 12 -2.44 11.45 10.98
CA TYR A 12 -1.16 11.00 10.45
C TYR A 12 -1.33 10.44 9.03
N LYS A 13 -2.33 9.58 8.81
CA LYS A 13 -2.67 9.08 7.48
C LYS A 13 -2.94 10.21 6.50
N LYS A 14 -3.87 11.11 6.84
CA LYS A 14 -4.27 12.19 5.95
C LYS A 14 -3.11 13.14 5.64
N ILE A 15 -2.43 13.63 6.68
CA ILE A 15 -1.43 14.71 6.52
C ILE A 15 -0.11 14.16 5.98
N ILE A 16 0.36 13.03 6.51
CA ILE A 16 1.71 12.51 6.21
C ILE A 16 1.68 11.54 5.03
N LEU A 17 0.72 10.60 5.00
CA LEU A 17 0.69 9.54 3.97
C LEU A 17 -0.01 10.01 2.69
N GLU A 18 -1.16 10.67 2.79
CA GLU A 18 -1.96 11.11 1.63
C GLU A 18 -1.49 12.47 1.10
N ASP A 19 -1.47 13.50 1.95
CA ASP A 19 -1.14 14.88 1.56
C ASP A 19 0.37 15.14 1.43
N LYS A 20 1.22 14.18 1.84
CA LYS A 20 2.70 14.28 1.87
C LYS A 20 3.20 15.57 2.57
N GLY A 21 2.47 16.00 3.60
CA GLY A 21 2.74 17.17 4.42
C GLY A 21 3.68 16.88 5.59
N TYR A 22 3.77 17.84 6.50
CA TYR A 22 4.58 17.76 7.73
C TYR A 22 3.69 17.70 8.97
N MET A 23 4.25 17.24 10.08
CA MET A 23 3.56 17.26 11.39
C MET A 23 3.14 18.70 11.72
N ASN A 24 1.83 18.92 11.84
CA ASN A 24 1.26 20.20 12.26
C ASN A 24 1.13 20.24 13.80
N ASP A 25 0.76 21.39 14.35
CA ASP A 25 0.68 21.59 15.80
C ASP A 25 -0.27 20.60 16.48
N GLU A 26 -1.42 20.30 15.86
CA GLU A 26 -2.40 19.33 16.39
C GLU A 26 -1.83 17.91 16.44
N LEU A 27 -1.10 17.48 15.40
CA LEU A 27 -0.50 16.15 15.34
C LEU A 27 0.68 16.03 16.30
N ASN A 28 1.46 17.11 16.48
CA ASN A 28 2.54 17.18 17.47
C ASN A 28 2.00 17.13 18.91
N GLU A 29 0.91 17.85 19.21
CA GLU A 29 0.28 17.79 20.53
C GLU A 29 -0.21 16.37 20.84
N LEU A 30 -0.84 15.70 19.89
CA LEU A 30 -1.26 14.30 20.03
C LEU A 30 -0.07 13.35 20.17
N PHE A 31 1.03 13.60 19.46
CA PHE A 31 2.25 12.81 19.58
C PHE A 31 2.79 12.87 21.03
N GLU A 32 3.00 14.08 21.55
CA GLU A 32 3.53 14.30 22.90
C GLU A 32 2.61 13.75 23.99
N ASP A 33 1.30 13.95 23.83
CA ASP A 33 0.28 13.46 24.76
C ASP A 33 0.24 11.92 24.82
N ILE A 34 0.30 11.25 23.66
CA ILE A 34 0.35 9.78 23.60
C ILE A 34 1.68 9.27 24.17
N LEU A 35 2.79 9.89 23.80
CA LEU A 35 4.11 9.52 24.29
C LEU A 35 4.20 9.63 25.81
N ALA A 36 3.77 10.75 26.38
CA ALA A 36 3.88 11.02 27.81
C ALA A 36 2.85 10.23 28.65
N ASN A 37 1.59 10.15 28.21
CA ASN A 37 0.51 9.61 29.03
C ASN A 37 0.18 8.14 28.74
N GLU A 38 0.53 7.61 27.56
CA GLU A 38 0.17 6.24 27.17
C GLU A 38 1.39 5.33 27.01
N PHE A 39 2.54 5.87 26.62
CA PHE A 39 3.78 5.11 26.42
C PHE A 39 4.85 5.37 27.47
N ASP A 40 4.55 6.09 28.56
CA ASP A 40 5.48 6.40 29.66
C ASP A 40 6.80 7.01 29.17
N ASN A 41 6.69 7.93 28.20
CA ASN A 41 7.81 8.54 27.49
C ASN A 41 8.75 7.54 26.80
N ASN A 42 8.27 6.34 26.47
CA ASN A 42 9.04 5.34 25.74
C ASN A 42 8.96 5.61 24.21
N PRO A 43 10.06 6.07 23.58
CA PRO A 43 10.07 6.37 22.15
C PRO A 43 9.97 5.11 21.28
N GLU A 44 10.35 3.93 21.78
CA GLU A 44 10.26 2.68 21.02
C GLU A 44 8.80 2.30 20.78
N LEU A 45 7.97 2.37 21.82
CA LEU A 45 6.53 2.09 21.73
C LEU A 45 5.81 3.08 20.80
N MET A 46 6.20 4.36 20.86
CA MET A 46 5.65 5.37 19.95
C MET A 46 6.07 5.11 18.50
N SER A 47 7.32 4.67 18.28
CA SER A 47 7.82 4.31 16.96
C SER A 47 7.11 3.08 16.40
N GLU A 48 6.86 2.06 17.23
CA GLU A 48 6.09 0.88 16.84
C GLU A 48 4.65 1.22 16.46
N PHE A 49 4.01 2.12 17.22
CA PHE A 49 2.68 2.62 16.90
C PHE A 49 2.62 3.39 15.58
N ILE A 50 3.58 4.27 15.31
CA ILE A 50 3.66 4.96 14.01
C ILE A 50 3.88 3.95 12.88
N ARG A 51 4.76 2.97 13.10
CA ARG A 51 5.04 1.93 12.12
C ARG A 51 3.80 1.11 11.79
N SER A 52 2.97 0.75 12.78
CA SER A 52 1.71 0.05 12.51
C SER A 52 0.75 0.87 11.64
N ILE A 53 0.68 2.19 11.86
CA ILE A 53 -0.13 3.09 11.01
C ILE A 53 0.39 3.08 9.57
N VAL A 54 1.71 3.16 9.38
CA VAL A 54 2.33 3.11 8.05
C VAL A 54 2.08 1.77 7.38
N ASP A 55 2.34 0.66 8.06
CA ASP A 55 2.20 -0.69 7.50
C ASP A 55 0.73 -1.00 7.12
N GLU A 56 -0.26 -0.51 7.88
CA GLU A 56 -1.68 -0.68 7.56
C GLU A 56 -2.15 0.16 6.37
N ASN A 57 -1.48 1.28 6.07
CA ASN A 57 -1.93 2.26 5.07
C ASN A 57 -1.02 2.37 3.85
N THR A 58 0.09 1.65 3.84
CA THR A 58 0.99 1.56 2.69
C THR A 58 0.76 0.20 2.04
N GLU A 59 0.32 0.17 0.78
CA GLU A 59 0.28 -1.08 0.02
C GLU A 59 1.70 -1.66 0.04
N SER A 60 1.85 -2.88 0.56
CA SER A 60 3.12 -3.60 0.47
C SER A 60 3.46 -3.70 -1.02
N GLU A 61 4.60 -3.15 -1.43
CA GLU A 61 5.07 -3.35 -2.80
C GLU A 61 5.05 -4.85 -3.08
N PRO A 62 4.44 -5.30 -4.19
CA PRO A 62 4.46 -6.71 -4.54
C PRO A 62 5.91 -7.16 -4.57
N SER A 63 6.19 -8.28 -3.91
CA SER A 63 7.52 -8.84 -3.90
C SER A 63 8.01 -9.04 -5.35
N GLU A 64 9.33 -9.03 -5.58
CA GLU A 64 9.89 -9.29 -6.92
C GLU A 64 9.33 -10.58 -7.54
N LEU A 65 8.99 -11.57 -6.70
CA LEU A 65 8.39 -12.82 -7.12
C LEU A 65 6.92 -12.65 -7.59
N GLU A 66 6.15 -11.80 -6.92
CA GLU A 66 4.80 -11.42 -7.35
C GLU A 66 4.80 -10.58 -8.62
N LYS A 67 5.76 -9.66 -8.77
CA LYS A 67 5.96 -8.91 -10.02
C LYS A 67 6.23 -9.85 -11.20
N ILE A 68 7.18 -10.78 -11.04
CA ILE A 68 7.48 -11.80 -12.06
C ILE A 68 6.26 -12.68 -12.37
N ARG A 69 5.45 -13.01 -11.35
CA ARG A 69 4.23 -13.80 -11.55
C ARG A 69 3.20 -13.04 -12.39
N GLN A 70 2.99 -11.76 -12.10
CA GLN A 70 2.09 -10.88 -12.86
C GLN A 70 2.57 -10.70 -14.30
N GLU A 71 3.86 -10.48 -14.53
CA GLU A 71 4.45 -10.38 -15.87
C GLU A 71 4.25 -11.68 -16.68
N ASN A 72 4.47 -12.84 -16.07
CA ASN A 72 4.24 -14.13 -16.72
C ASN A 72 2.76 -14.35 -17.09
N GLU A 73 1.83 -13.90 -16.24
CA GLU A 73 0.40 -14.03 -16.49
C GLU A 73 -0.05 -13.15 -17.66
N LEU A 74 0.45 -11.91 -17.74
CA LEU A 74 0.25 -11.01 -18.88
C LEU A 74 0.81 -11.61 -20.18
N LEU A 75 2.06 -12.09 -20.16
CA LEU A 75 2.68 -12.72 -21.33
C LEU A 75 1.89 -13.94 -21.82
N ARG A 76 1.37 -14.76 -20.90
CA ARG A 76 0.52 -15.91 -21.25
C ARG A 76 -0.79 -15.47 -21.89
N GLN A 77 -1.40 -14.39 -21.40
CA GLN A 77 -2.63 -13.85 -21.97
C GLN A 77 -2.40 -13.30 -23.38
N GLU A 78 -1.32 -12.53 -23.59
CA GLU A 78 -0.95 -12.04 -24.92
C GLU A 78 -0.67 -13.17 -25.91
N MET A 79 0.02 -14.22 -25.45
CA MET A 79 0.26 -15.41 -26.27
C MET A 79 -1.03 -16.12 -26.66
N ALA A 80 -1.98 -16.27 -25.74
CA ALA A 80 -3.27 -16.90 -26.02
C ALA A 80 -4.04 -16.11 -27.09
N ILE A 81 -4.14 -14.78 -26.95
CA ILE A 81 -4.77 -13.91 -27.94
C ILE A 81 -4.09 -14.04 -29.31
N THR A 82 -2.76 -14.07 -29.32
CA THR A 82 -1.98 -14.20 -30.56
C THR A 82 -2.22 -15.55 -31.23
N GLN A 83 -2.25 -16.64 -30.45
CA GLN A 83 -2.53 -17.98 -30.97
C GLN A 83 -3.93 -18.07 -31.55
N ASP A 84 -4.94 -17.53 -30.86
CA ASP A 84 -6.31 -17.51 -31.36
C ASP A 84 -6.43 -16.72 -32.68
N ALA A 85 -5.82 -15.54 -32.74
CA ALA A 85 -5.78 -14.74 -33.98
C ALA A 85 -5.08 -15.48 -35.14
N LEU A 86 -4.00 -16.21 -34.86
CA LEU A 86 -3.31 -17.01 -35.87
C LEU A 86 -4.17 -18.19 -36.36
N LEU A 87 -4.90 -18.85 -35.47
CA LEU A 87 -5.84 -19.91 -35.82
C LEU A 87 -6.97 -19.38 -36.71
N GLU A 88 -7.56 -18.23 -36.35
CA GLU A 88 -8.59 -17.59 -37.18
C GLU A 88 -8.08 -17.25 -38.59
N ILE A 89 -6.87 -16.70 -38.69
CA ILE A 89 -6.23 -16.40 -39.99
C ILE A 89 -5.99 -17.68 -40.79
N SER A 90 -5.50 -18.75 -40.13
CA SER A 90 -5.28 -20.05 -40.76
C SER A 90 -6.58 -20.62 -41.33
N ASP A 91 -7.66 -20.58 -40.55
CA ASP A 91 -8.98 -21.06 -40.98
C ASP A 91 -9.50 -20.26 -42.18
N MET A 92 -9.33 -18.94 -42.19
CA MET A 92 -9.72 -18.08 -43.33
C MET A 92 -8.96 -18.39 -44.63
N ILE A 93 -7.68 -18.80 -44.52
CA ILE A 93 -6.85 -19.15 -45.68
C ILE A 93 -7.21 -20.55 -46.19
N LEU A 94 -7.41 -21.52 -45.30
CA LEU A 94 -7.68 -22.93 -45.64
C LEU A 94 -9.12 -23.19 -46.07
N SER A 95 -10.05 -22.28 -45.79
CA SER A 95 -11.46 -22.36 -46.22
C SER A 95 -11.74 -21.74 -47.59
N ARG A 96 -10.68 -21.34 -48.33
CA ARG A 96 -10.72 -20.98 -49.76
C ARG A 96 -10.34 -22.15 -50.65
#